data_AF-A0A530AT39-F1
#
_entry.id   AF-A0A530AT39-F1
#
_cell.length_a   1.000
_cell.length_b   1.000
_cell.length_c   1.000
_cell.angle_alpha   90.00
_cell.angle_beta   90.00
_cell.angle_gamma   90.00
#
_symmetry.space_group_name_H-M   'P 1'
#
loop_
_entity.id
_entity.type
_entity.pdbx_description
1 polymer ?
#
loop_
_entity_poly.entity_id
_entity_poly.type
_entity_poly.pdbx_seq_one_letter_code
_entity_poly.pdbx_strand_id
1 'polypeptide(L)' 'MRITCPFCGERELGEFTYLGDAKPQRPAADADADAVYDYVYLRDNIAGVMSEHWY' A
#
# COMPACT_ATOMS: atom_id res chain seq x y z
N MET A 1 -18.12 -2.34 3.63
CA MET A 1 -17.57 -1.35 2.67
C MET A 1 -17.57 -2.00 1.30
N ARG A 2 -17.55 -1.23 0.20
CA ARG A 2 -17.40 -1.77 -1.14
C ARG A 2 -16.22 -1.12 -1.84
N ILE A 3 -15.49 -1.92 -2.62
CA ILE A 3 -14.32 -1.50 -3.38
C ILE A 3 -14.61 -1.72 -4.86
N THR A 4 -14.34 -0.72 -5.68
CA THR A 4 -14.48 -0.81 -7.14
C THR A 4 -13.20 -1.38 -7.72
N CYS A 5 -13.14 -2.71 -7.84
CA CYS A 5 -12.03 -3.39 -8.49
C CYS A 5 -11.99 -3.00 -9.98
N PRO A 6 -10.83 -2.58 -10.50
CA PRO A 6 -10.71 -2.15 -11.90
C PRO A 6 -10.95 -3.28 -12.91
N PHE A 7 -10.92 -4.54 -12.47
CA PHE A 7 -11.12 -5.72 -13.33
C PHE A 7 -12.49 -6.38 -13.14
N CYS A 8 -13.02 -6.38 -11.91
CA CYS A 8 -14.24 -7.13 -11.54
C CYS A 8 -15.44 -6.22 -11.23
N GLY A 9 -15.25 -4.90 -11.20
CA GLY A 9 -16.28 -3.94 -10.79
C GLY A 9 -16.45 -3.84 -9.28
N GLU A 10 -17.64 -3.44 -8.84
CA GLU A 10 -17.94 -3.22 -7.42
C GLU A 10 -18.08 -4.55 -6.66
N ARG A 11 -17.25 -4.75 -5.64
CA ARG A 11 -17.18 -5.98 -4.83
C ARG A 11 -17.22 -5.66 -3.34
N GLU A 12 -17.53 -6.68 -2.54
CA GLU A 12 -17.59 -6.57 -1.08
C GLU A 12 -16.16 -6.55 -0.51
N LEU A 13 -15.94 -5.84 0.60
CA LEU A 13 -14.63 -5.67 1.23
C LEU A 13 -13.94 -6.99 1.58
N GLY A 14 -14.69 -8.00 2.03
CA GLY A 14 -14.17 -9.29 2.48
C GLY A 14 -13.50 -10.12 1.37
N GLU A 15 -13.58 -9.69 0.11
CA GLU A 15 -12.86 -10.32 -1.00
C GLU A 15 -11.42 -9.82 -1.13
N PHE A 16 -11.05 -8.73 -0.46
CA PHE A 16 -9.76 -8.07 -0.64
C PHE A 16 -8.87 -8.19 0.59
N THR A 17 -7.57 -8.18 0.35
CA THR A 17 -6.54 -8.07 1.40
C THR A 17 -5.98 -6.66 1.41
N TYR A 18 -5.99 -6.02 2.59
CA TYR A 18 -5.35 -4.73 2.80
C TYR A 18 -3.82 -4.85 2.82
N LEU A 19 -3.13 -4.04 2.03
CA LEU A 19 -1.67 -4.07 1.90
C LEU A 19 -0.96 -2.82 2.45
N GLY A 20 -1.70 -1.85 2.99
CA GLY A 20 -1.11 -0.66 3.63
C GLY A 20 -0.91 0.53 2.68
N ASP A 21 -0.06 1.45 3.11
CA ASP A 21 0.31 2.67 2.39
C ASP A 21 0.87 2.37 0.99
N ALA A 22 0.33 3.03 -0.03
CA ALA A 22 0.72 2.88 -1.43
C ALA A 22 1.93 3.73 -1.85
N LYS A 23 2.41 4.63 -1.00
CA LYS A 23 3.53 5.53 -1.33
C LYS A 23 4.90 4.86 -1.42
N PRO A 24 5.31 3.95 -0.51
CA PRO A 24 6.68 3.42 -0.49
C PRO A 24 7.07 2.81 -1.83
N GLN A 25 8.16 3.32 -2.40
CA GLN A 25 8.74 2.79 -3.63
C GLN A 25 9.95 1.92 -3.29
N ARG A 26 10.05 0.76 -3.94
CA ARG A 26 11.18 -0.14 -3.72
C ARG A 26 12.47 0.58 -4.15
N PRO A 27 13.48 0.66 -3.28
CA PRO A 27 14.73 1.31 -3.62
C PRO A 27 15.51 0.50 -4.68
N ALA A 28 16.48 1.15 -5.31
CA ALA A 28 17.41 0.50 -6.23
C ALA A 28 18.21 -0.60 -5.54
N ALA A 29 18.74 -1.55 -6.31
CA ALA A 29 19.46 -2.71 -5.77
C ALA A 29 20.75 -2.35 -5.03
N ASP A 30 21.34 -1.20 -5.34
CA ASP A 30 22.57 -0.64 -4.76
C ASP A 30 22.30 0.48 -3.74
N ALA A 31 21.05 0.65 -3.31
CA ALA A 31 20.69 1.64 -2.30
C ALA A 31 21.35 1.31 -0.94
N ASP A 32 21.52 2.35 -0.13
CA ASP A 32 22.06 2.21 1.21
C ASP A 32 21.10 1.50 2.17
N ALA A 33 21.62 1.12 3.33
CA ALA A 33 20.87 0.39 4.34
C ALA A 33 19.70 1.22 4.91
N ASP A 34 19.83 2.54 4.96
CA ASP A 34 18.80 3.43 5.51
C ASP A 34 17.59 3.50 4.56
N ALA A 35 17.81 3.63 3.25
CA ALA A 35 16.74 3.59 2.25
C ALA A 35 16.01 2.23 2.24
N VAL A 36 16.74 1.13 2.45
CA VAL A 36 16.15 -0.20 2.60
C VAL A 36 15.35 -0.29 3.89
N TYR A 37 15.86 0.22 5.01
CA TYR A 37 15.15 0.26 6.29
C TYR A 37 13.83 1.02 6.17
N ASP A 38 13.87 2.23 5.60
CA ASP A 38 12.70 3.08 5.40
C ASP A 38 11.63 2.35 4.57
N TYR A 39 12.05 1.73 3.46
CA TYR A 39 11.14 0.98 2.60
C TYR A 39 10.54 -0.26 3.28
N VAL A 40 11.31 -0.99 4.09
CA VAL A 40 10.85 -2.23 4.72
C VAL A 40 9.97 -1.97 5.93
N TYR A 41 10.27 -0.96 6.74
CA TYR A 41 9.68 -0.81 8.07
C TYR A 41 8.77 0.42 8.25
N LEU A 42 9.02 1.53 7.56
CA LEU A 42 8.30 2.78 7.82
C LEU A 42 7.07 2.92 6.93
N ARG A 43 5.94 3.32 7.51
CA ARG A 43 4.67 3.57 6.79
C ARG A 43 4.00 4.80 7.38
N ASP A 44 3.40 5.63 6.53
CA ASP A 44 2.63 6.75 7.02
C ASP A 44 1.29 6.28 7.59
N ASN A 45 0.96 6.75 8.79
CA ASN A 45 -0.32 6.48 9.45
C ASN A 45 -1.15 7.77 9.52
N ILE A 46 -1.70 8.17 8.37
CA ILE A 46 -2.38 9.45 8.21
C ILE A 46 -3.76 9.38 8.88
N ALA A 47 -4.04 10.32 9.79
CA ALA A 47 -5.39 10.54 10.29
C ALA A 47 -6.22 11.34 9.27
N GLY A 48 -6.70 10.66 8.23
CA GLY A 48 -7.45 11.31 7.13
C GLY A 48 -7.44 10.49 5.85
N VAL A 49 -7.55 11.18 4.71
CA VAL A 49 -7.49 10.54 3.39
C VAL A 49 -6.08 10.02 3.14
N MET A 50 -5.95 8.73 2.80
CA MET A 50 -4.69 8.10 2.47
C MET A 50 -4.78 7.28 1.17
N SER A 51 -3.63 7.07 0.53
CA SER A 51 -3.50 6.20 -0.62
C SER A 51 -3.07 4.81 -0.17
N GLU A 52 -3.78 3.79 -0.61
CA GLU A 52 -3.67 2.43 -0.09
C GLU A 52 -3.57 1.41 -1.22
N HIS A 53 -2.93 0.27 -0.92
CA HIS A 53 -2.97 -0.90 -1.77
C HIS A 53 -3.93 -1.97 -1.25
N TRP A 54 -4.65 -2.57 -2.19
CA TRP A 54 -5.61 -3.65 -1.99
C TRP A 54 -5.37 -4.72 -3.07
N TYR A 55 -5.40 -6.00 -2.69
CA TYR A 55 -5.32 -7.15 -3.60
C TYR A 55 -6.61 -7.95 -3.56
#